data_AF-A0AB33A6D2-F1
#
_entry.id   AF-A0AB33A6D2-F1
#
_cell.length_a   1.000
_cell.length_b   1.000
_cell.length_c   1.000
_cell.angle_alpha   90.00
_cell.angle_beta   90.00
_cell.angle_gamma   90.00
#
_symmetry.space_group_name_H-M   'P 1'
#
loop_
_entity.id
_entity.type
_entity.pdbx_description
1 polymer ?
#
loop_
_entity_poly.entity_id
_entity_poly.type
_entity_poly.pdbx_seq_one_letter_code
_entity_poly.pdbx_strand_id
1 'polypeptide(L)'
;MTLTEDQRWLLWTVGLNISRALLSDEGLQSHMSRRGGYLGSPRDGAPEWMNSYETHNNKITSPMSGGVRVTVTASQIRAFRKTIPADLLSELATIDKAELDEHRRTAMWCRCHWTYDGEARTHTDFMQREYYHPTDDEDEAHMDIVHSLRDREWDCLAAILGVGVEPIGQLELFGVSA
;
A
#
# COMPACT_ATOMS: atom_id res chain seq x y z
N MET A 1 20.36 -7.28 2.91
CA MET A 1 20.73 -6.17 3.82
C MET A 1 19.47 -5.76 4.51
N THR A 2 19.48 -5.71 5.84
CA THR A 2 18.31 -5.37 6.65
C THR A 2 18.10 -3.85 6.64
N LEU A 3 16.85 -3.41 6.48
CA LEU A 3 16.49 -1.99 6.61
C LEU A 3 16.60 -1.54 8.07
N THR A 4 17.02 -0.30 8.30
CA THR A 4 16.94 0.31 9.64
C THR A 4 15.49 0.52 10.05
N GLU A 5 15.25 0.79 11.33
CA GLU A 5 13.91 1.11 11.84
C GLU A 5 13.29 2.33 11.13
N ASP A 6 14.04 3.44 11.01
CA ASP A 6 13.58 4.63 10.27
C ASP A 6 13.27 4.32 8.80
N GLN A 7 14.05 3.43 8.16
CA GLN A 7 13.79 3.04 6.77
C GLN A 7 12.51 2.22 6.64
N ARG A 8 12.21 1.35 7.62
CA ARG A 8 10.95 0.60 7.66
C ARG A 8 9.76 1.53 7.90
N TRP A 9 9.88 2.47 8.83
CA TRP A 9 8.86 3.52 9.02
C TRP A 9 8.68 4.41 7.79
N LEU A 10 9.75 4.69 7.04
CA LEU A 10 9.63 5.43 5.78
C LEU A 10 8.78 4.65 4.76
N LEU A 11 9.04 3.35 4.58
CA LEU A 11 8.26 2.51 3.69
C LEU A 11 6.81 2.35 4.16
N TRP A 12 6.57 2.30 5.48
CA TRP A 12 5.22 2.32 6.06
C TRP A 12 4.49 3.63 5.75
N THR A 13 5.20 4.76 5.81
CA THR A 13 4.65 6.08 5.48
C THR A 13 4.22 6.17 4.02
N VAL A 14 5.00 5.60 3.10
CA VAL A 14 4.65 5.44 1.67
C VAL A 14 3.37 4.63 1.49
N GLY A 15 3.16 3.63 2.36
CA GLY A 15 1.95 2.81 2.40
C GLY A 15 1.86 1.80 1.26
N LEU A 16 0.64 1.39 0.93
CA LEU A 16 0.34 0.33 -0.06
C LEU A 16 0.98 0.57 -1.44
N ASN A 17 1.35 1.82 -1.77
CA ASN A 17 2.11 2.14 -2.97
C ASN A 17 3.48 1.41 -3.06
N ILE A 18 4.02 0.93 -1.94
CA ILE A 18 5.27 0.16 -1.92
C ILE A 18 5.07 -1.34 -2.14
N SER A 19 3.88 -1.88 -1.88
CA SER A 19 3.62 -3.33 -1.90
C SER A 19 3.99 -3.99 -3.22
N ARG A 20 3.54 -3.41 -4.35
CA ARG A 20 3.91 -3.89 -5.70
C ARG A 20 5.41 -3.78 -5.97
N ALA A 21 6.09 -2.80 -5.38
CA ALA A 21 7.55 -2.67 -5.47
C ALA A 21 8.31 -3.76 -4.68
N LEU A 22 7.66 -4.35 -3.68
CA LEU A 22 8.19 -5.51 -2.95
C LEU A 22 7.95 -6.83 -3.69
N LEU A 23 6.98 -6.90 -4.61
CA LEU A 23 6.69 -8.11 -5.38
C LEU A 23 7.62 -8.31 -6.59
N SER A 24 7.97 -7.25 -7.32
CA SER A 24 8.71 -7.39 -8.58
C SER A 24 9.63 -6.21 -8.89
N ASP A 25 10.60 -6.45 -9.78
CA ASP A 25 11.49 -5.38 -10.24
C ASP A 25 10.75 -4.38 -11.13
N GLU A 26 9.77 -4.84 -11.91
CA GLU A 26 8.87 -4.01 -12.71
C GLU A 26 8.03 -3.10 -11.81
N GLY A 27 7.46 -3.63 -10.72
CA GLY A 27 6.73 -2.86 -9.73
C GLY A 27 7.59 -1.79 -9.07
N LEU A 28 8.84 -2.14 -8.73
CA LEU A 28 9.80 -1.20 -8.16
C LEU A 28 10.18 -0.09 -9.15
N GLN A 29 10.44 -0.43 -10.41
CA GLN A 29 10.74 0.58 -11.43
C GLN A 29 9.53 1.49 -11.70
N SER A 30 8.33 0.90 -11.76
CA SER A 30 7.08 1.66 -11.89
C SER A 30 6.89 2.64 -10.73
N HIS A 31 7.16 2.23 -9.50
CA HIS A 31 7.10 3.11 -8.34
C HIS A 31 8.16 4.24 -8.43
N MET A 32 9.42 3.88 -8.71
CA MET A 32 10.54 4.83 -8.71
C MET A 32 10.53 5.82 -9.87
N SER A 33 9.88 5.47 -10.98
CA SER A 33 9.73 6.37 -12.14
C SER A 33 8.73 7.50 -11.93
N ARG A 34 7.84 7.37 -10.95
CA ARG A 34 6.83 8.39 -10.63
C ARG A 34 7.41 9.35 -9.60
N ARG A 35 7.41 10.64 -9.92
CA ARG A 35 7.58 11.66 -8.88
C ARG A 35 6.31 11.68 -8.04
N GLY A 36 6.45 11.44 -6.75
CA GLY A 36 5.34 11.37 -5.82
C GLY A 36 5.82 11.67 -4.41
N GLY A 37 4.90 12.01 -3.53
CA GLY A 37 5.24 12.34 -2.16
C GLY A 37 4.01 12.54 -1.32
N TYR A 38 4.26 12.75 -0.04
CA TYR A 38 3.26 13.05 0.96
C TYR A 38 3.79 14.17 1.85
N LEU A 39 2.88 15.04 2.29
CA LEU A 39 3.12 16.06 3.31
C LEU A 39 1.85 16.14 4.16
N GLY A 40 1.97 15.85 5.45
CA GLY A 40 0.84 15.85 6.36
C GLY A 40 1.29 15.50 7.79
N SER A 41 0.47 14.77 8.52
CA SER A 41 0.84 14.23 9.82
C SER A 41 1.64 12.93 9.67
N PRO A 42 2.56 12.62 10.62
CA PRO A 42 3.10 11.28 10.75
C PRO A 42 1.98 10.24 10.88
N ARG A 43 2.25 9.01 10.46
CA ARG A 43 1.37 7.87 10.75
C ARG A 43 1.44 7.53 12.24
N ASP A 44 0.39 6.89 12.75
CA ASP A 44 0.35 6.42 14.13
C ASP A 44 1.56 5.53 14.43
N GLY A 45 2.25 5.83 15.54
CA GLY A 45 3.48 5.17 15.98
C GLY A 45 4.76 5.59 15.25
N ALA A 46 4.67 6.30 14.12
CA ALA A 46 5.85 6.77 13.39
C ALA A 46 6.56 7.90 14.17
N PRO A 47 7.87 8.10 13.95
CA PRO A 47 8.57 9.25 14.52
C PRO A 47 7.89 10.57 14.15
N GLU A 48 7.75 11.49 15.10
CA GLU A 48 7.03 12.77 14.91
C GLU A 48 7.57 13.60 13.73
N TRP A 49 8.85 13.46 13.44
CA TRP A 49 9.50 14.16 12.32
C TRP A 49 9.16 13.55 10.95
N MET A 50 8.65 12.32 10.88
CA MET A 50 8.35 11.59 9.64
C MET A 50 6.96 11.94 9.11
N ASN A 51 6.77 13.23 8.87
CA ASN A 51 5.50 13.83 8.47
C ASN A 51 5.38 14.00 6.94
N SER A 52 6.42 13.60 6.20
CA SER A 52 6.50 13.75 4.75
C SER A 52 7.48 12.78 4.11
N TYR A 53 7.30 12.50 2.82
CA TYR A 53 8.30 11.84 1.99
C TYR A 53 8.25 12.34 0.55
N GLU A 54 9.33 12.15 -0.19
CA GLU A 54 9.38 12.30 -1.65
C GLU A 54 10.06 11.09 -2.28
N THR A 55 9.48 10.56 -3.36
CA THR A 55 10.09 9.62 -4.28
C THR A 55 10.62 10.38 -5.49
N HIS A 56 11.94 10.38 -5.65
CA HIS A 56 12.63 11.05 -6.75
C HIS A 56 14.02 10.44 -6.97
N ASN A 57 14.50 10.39 -8.22
CA ASN A 57 15.84 9.89 -8.56
C ASN A 57 16.16 8.50 -7.98
N ASN A 58 15.25 7.54 -8.10
CA ASN A 58 15.40 6.15 -7.62
C ASN A 58 15.63 6.00 -6.10
N LYS A 59 15.15 6.97 -5.32
CA LYS A 59 15.16 6.93 -3.86
C LYS A 59 13.88 7.56 -3.30
N ILE A 60 13.58 7.15 -2.09
CA ILE A 60 12.53 7.69 -1.23
C ILE A 60 13.24 8.38 -0.09
N THR A 61 12.93 9.64 0.16
CA THR A 61 13.56 10.45 1.21
C THR A 61 12.53 11.03 2.16
N SER A 62 12.88 11.14 3.44
CA SER A 62 12.07 11.83 4.44
C SER A 62 12.95 12.57 5.44
N PRO A 63 12.53 13.75 5.94
CA PRO A 63 11.41 14.55 5.44
C PRO A 63 11.63 15.04 3.99
N MET A 64 10.56 15.44 3.30
CA MET A 64 10.65 16.00 1.94
C MET A 64 11.35 17.37 1.93
N SER A 65 11.27 18.14 3.01
CA SER A 65 11.87 19.47 3.15
C SER A 65 12.49 19.64 4.54
N GLY A 66 13.33 20.67 4.73
CA GLY A 66 13.94 20.94 6.04
C GLY A 66 15.12 20.02 6.42
N GLY A 67 15.61 19.22 5.48
CA GLY A 67 16.79 18.36 5.64
C GLY A 67 16.43 16.88 5.74
N VAL A 68 16.86 16.10 4.74
CA VAL A 68 16.61 14.65 4.67
C VAL A 68 17.30 13.95 5.84
N ARG A 69 16.52 13.17 6.61
CA ARG A 69 17.02 12.36 7.73
C ARG A 69 17.18 10.89 7.36
N VAL A 70 16.26 10.37 6.56
CA VAL A 70 16.27 8.98 6.12
C VAL A 70 16.12 8.90 4.60
N THR A 71 16.82 7.93 4.01
CA THR A 71 16.74 7.63 2.58
C THR A 71 16.64 6.12 2.40
N VAL A 72 15.76 5.69 1.51
CA VAL A 72 15.68 4.31 1.02
C VAL A 72 15.87 4.32 -0.50
N THR A 73 16.86 3.60 -1.00
CA THR A 73 17.13 3.49 -2.44
C THR A 73 16.42 2.28 -3.05
N ALA A 74 16.25 2.29 -4.37
CA ALA A 74 15.78 1.11 -5.10
C ALA A 74 16.66 -0.13 -4.86
N SER A 75 17.98 0.03 -4.72
CA SER A 75 18.89 -1.09 -4.43
C SER A 75 18.67 -1.66 -3.01
N GLN A 76 18.38 -0.81 -2.03
CA GLN A 76 18.03 -1.25 -0.68
C GLN A 76 16.69 -2.01 -0.67
N ILE A 77 15.68 -1.55 -1.40
CA ILE A 77 14.40 -2.26 -1.53
C ILE A 77 14.61 -3.63 -2.19
N ARG A 78 15.41 -3.73 -3.27
CA ARG A 78 15.77 -5.02 -3.87
C ARG A 78 16.49 -5.95 -2.91
N ALA A 79 17.40 -5.41 -2.10
CA ALA A 79 18.14 -6.20 -1.12
C ALA A 79 17.24 -6.66 0.04
N PHE A 80 16.27 -5.83 0.43
CA PHE A 80 15.27 -6.13 1.46
C PHE A 80 14.24 -7.16 0.98
N ARG A 81 13.79 -7.09 -0.29
CA ARG A 81 12.87 -8.09 -0.87
C ARG A 81 13.36 -9.53 -0.65
N LYS A 82 14.68 -9.75 -0.75
CA LYS A 82 15.31 -11.06 -0.57
C LYS A 82 15.28 -11.58 0.86
N THR A 83 14.93 -10.75 1.84
CA THR A 83 14.83 -11.12 3.26
C THR A 83 13.39 -11.30 3.71
N ILE A 84 12.41 -11.03 2.85
CA ILE A 84 10.99 -11.17 3.22
C ILE A 84 10.62 -12.66 3.26
N PRO A 85 9.94 -13.13 4.33
CA PRO A 85 9.40 -14.49 4.40
C PRO A 85 8.53 -14.85 3.17
N ALA A 86 8.67 -16.07 2.68
CA ALA A 86 8.02 -16.51 1.45
C ALA A 86 6.49 -16.58 1.56
N ASP A 87 5.97 -16.87 2.74
CA ASP A 87 4.55 -16.83 3.10
C ASP A 87 3.98 -15.41 2.98
N LEU A 88 4.66 -14.40 3.50
CA LEU A 88 4.24 -12.99 3.38
C LEU A 88 4.30 -12.50 1.92
N LEU A 89 5.32 -12.89 1.16
CA LEU A 89 5.38 -12.59 -0.28
C LEU A 89 4.23 -13.27 -1.05
N SER A 90 3.90 -14.52 -0.69
CA SER A 90 2.79 -15.26 -1.29
C SER A 90 1.43 -14.63 -0.97
N GLU A 91 1.22 -14.19 0.27
CA GLU A 91 0.01 -13.46 0.66
C GLU A 91 -0.10 -12.15 -0.11
N LEU A 92 0.98 -11.37 -0.18
CA LEU A 92 0.96 -10.10 -0.92
C LEU A 92 0.70 -10.29 -2.42
N ALA A 93 1.23 -11.36 -3.02
CA ALA A 93 0.93 -11.71 -4.41
C ALA A 93 -0.54 -12.15 -4.61
N THR A 94 -1.12 -12.82 -3.62
CA THR A 94 -2.53 -13.23 -3.62
C THR A 94 -3.45 -12.02 -3.56
N ILE A 95 -3.10 -11.04 -2.71
CA ILE A 95 -3.82 -9.76 -2.61
C ILE A 95 -3.73 -8.99 -3.93
N ASP A 96 -2.53 -8.81 -4.51
CA ASP A 96 -2.37 -8.09 -5.78
C ASP A 96 -3.16 -8.73 -6.92
N LYS A 97 -3.18 -10.07 -6.98
CA LYS A 97 -4.01 -10.79 -7.94
C LYS A 97 -5.50 -10.52 -7.72
N ALA A 98 -5.97 -10.57 -6.47
CA ALA A 98 -7.38 -10.34 -6.15
C ALA A 98 -7.80 -8.90 -6.46
N GLU A 99 -6.96 -7.90 -6.16
CA GLU A 99 -7.20 -6.51 -6.57
C GLU A 99 -7.32 -6.37 -8.09
N LEU A 100 -6.42 -7.02 -8.83
CA LEU A 100 -6.42 -6.96 -10.28
C LEU A 100 -7.66 -7.66 -10.88
N ASP A 101 -8.05 -8.81 -10.33
CA ASP A 101 -9.23 -9.54 -10.74
C ASP A 101 -10.51 -8.74 -10.42
N GLU A 102 -10.55 -8.05 -9.28
CA GLU A 102 -11.66 -7.17 -8.90
C GLU A 102 -11.74 -5.91 -9.77
N HIS A 103 -10.61 -5.25 -10.02
CA HIS A 103 -10.53 -4.13 -10.96
C HIS A 103 -10.99 -4.54 -12.36
N ARG A 104 -10.64 -5.75 -12.83
CA ARG A 104 -11.11 -6.27 -14.12
C ARG A 104 -12.62 -6.52 -14.12
N ARG A 105 -13.15 -7.09 -13.03
CA ARG A 105 -14.58 -7.36 -12.87
C ARG A 105 -15.41 -6.08 -12.96
N THR A 106 -14.91 -4.98 -12.39
CA THR A 106 -15.62 -3.69 -12.34
C THR A 106 -15.16 -2.67 -13.39
N ALA A 107 -14.26 -3.05 -14.31
CA ALA A 107 -13.65 -2.11 -15.28
C ALA A 107 -14.65 -1.37 -16.18
N MET A 108 -15.80 -1.98 -16.45
CA MET A 108 -16.87 -1.39 -17.28
C MET A 108 -18.05 -0.88 -16.45
N TRP A 109 -17.91 -0.78 -15.13
CA TRP A 109 -18.96 -0.23 -14.28
C TRP A 109 -19.01 1.29 -14.39
N CYS A 110 -20.22 1.85 -14.45
CA CYS A 110 -20.46 3.28 -14.41
C CYS A 110 -21.42 3.66 -13.30
N ARG A 111 -21.00 4.64 -12.50
CA ARG A 111 -21.69 5.15 -11.32
C ARG A 111 -22.46 6.44 -11.60
N CYS A 112 -22.78 6.72 -12.86
CA CYS A 112 -23.36 8.00 -13.27
C CYS A 112 -24.73 8.26 -12.60
N HIS A 113 -25.52 7.21 -12.36
CA HIS A 113 -26.83 7.35 -11.74
C HIS A 113 -26.77 7.90 -10.30
N TRP A 114 -25.68 7.67 -9.56
CA TRP A 114 -25.47 8.28 -8.23
C TRP A 114 -25.02 9.75 -8.29
N THR A 115 -24.59 10.27 -9.44
CA THR A 115 -24.09 11.65 -9.58
C THR A 115 -25.00 12.57 -10.39
N TYR A 116 -25.91 12.02 -11.19
CA TYR A 116 -26.88 12.77 -12.00
C TYR A 116 -28.28 12.78 -11.35
N ASP A 117 -29.33 12.87 -12.16
CA ASP A 117 -30.75 12.94 -11.79
C ASP A 117 -31.30 11.65 -11.17
N GLY A 118 -30.44 10.74 -10.69
CA GLY A 118 -30.81 9.45 -10.13
C GLY A 118 -30.99 8.33 -11.16
N GLU A 119 -30.94 8.66 -12.46
CA GLU A 119 -31.24 7.72 -13.53
C GLU A 119 -29.99 7.24 -14.27
N ALA A 120 -29.93 5.93 -14.55
CA ALA A 120 -28.88 5.33 -15.35
C ALA A 120 -29.04 5.71 -16.82
N ARG A 121 -28.02 6.33 -17.40
CA ARG A 121 -28.01 6.73 -18.82
C ARG A 121 -27.20 5.73 -19.61
N THR A 122 -27.76 5.15 -20.67
CA THR A 122 -26.99 4.30 -21.58
C THR A 122 -25.88 5.12 -22.24
N HIS A 123 -24.65 4.66 -22.12
CA HIS A 123 -23.49 5.24 -22.80
C HIS A 123 -22.41 4.17 -23.01
N THR A 124 -21.52 4.46 -23.94
CA THR A 124 -20.45 3.55 -24.35
C THR A 124 -19.08 4.17 -24.16
N ASP A 125 -18.04 3.34 -24.13
CA ASP A 125 -16.66 3.81 -24.21
C ASP A 125 -16.26 4.20 -25.65
N PHE A 126 -14.99 4.60 -25.84
CA PHE A 126 -14.44 4.94 -27.15
C PHE A 126 -14.53 3.78 -28.16
N MET A 127 -14.53 2.52 -27.69
CA MET A 127 -14.65 1.31 -28.50
C MET A 127 -16.10 0.84 -28.66
N GLN A 128 -17.09 1.67 -28.31
CA GLN A 128 -18.53 1.36 -28.41
C GLN A 128 -18.98 0.20 -27.49
N ARG A 129 -18.23 -0.11 -26.43
CA ARG A 129 -18.65 -1.08 -25.42
C ARG A 129 -19.58 -0.39 -24.43
N GLU A 130 -20.72 -1.00 -24.16
CA GLU A 130 -21.69 -0.48 -23.18
C GLU A 130 -21.13 -0.54 -21.76
N TYR A 131 -21.34 0.53 -21.00
CA TYR A 131 -21.08 0.53 -19.56
C TYR A 131 -22.20 -0.17 -18.81
N TYR A 132 -21.82 -0.97 -17.82
CA TYR A 132 -22.73 -1.59 -16.87
C TYR A 132 -23.00 -0.64 -15.70
N HIS A 133 -24.25 -0.51 -15.29
CA HIS A 133 -24.60 0.28 -14.10
C HIS A 133 -24.87 -0.71 -12.96
N PRO A 134 -23.98 -0.82 -11.96
CA PRO A 134 -24.18 -1.76 -10.87
C PRO A 134 -25.40 -1.38 -10.05
N THR A 135 -26.04 -2.38 -9.45
CA THR A 135 -27.01 -2.14 -8.38
C THR A 135 -26.29 -1.68 -7.10
N ASP A 136 -27.05 -1.13 -6.14
CA ASP A 136 -26.50 -0.78 -4.82
C ASP A 136 -25.86 -2.01 -4.14
N ASP A 137 -26.52 -3.17 -4.17
CA ASP A 137 -26.00 -4.43 -3.60
C ASP A 137 -24.67 -4.87 -4.25
N GLU A 138 -24.53 -4.69 -5.57
CA GLU A 138 -23.32 -5.04 -6.30
C GLU A 138 -22.15 -4.11 -5.97
N ASP A 139 -22.44 -2.82 -5.76
CA ASP A 139 -21.44 -1.84 -5.36
C ASP A 139 -21.04 -1.99 -3.89
N GLU A 140 -21.99 -2.29 -3.01
CA GLU A 140 -21.70 -2.63 -1.62
C GLU A 140 -20.79 -3.87 -1.54
N ALA A 141 -21.12 -4.95 -2.26
CA ALA A 141 -20.28 -6.14 -2.33
C ALA A 141 -18.89 -5.86 -2.92
N HIS A 142 -18.79 -4.97 -3.92
CA HIS A 142 -17.51 -4.50 -4.45
C HIS A 142 -16.70 -3.75 -3.38
N MET A 143 -17.33 -2.83 -2.66
CA MET A 143 -16.67 -2.04 -1.61
C MET A 143 -16.20 -2.92 -0.45
N ASP A 144 -16.98 -3.94 -0.07
CA ASP A 144 -16.57 -4.94 0.92
C ASP A 144 -15.31 -5.69 0.49
N ILE A 145 -15.23 -6.12 -0.78
CA ILE A 145 -14.03 -6.76 -1.33
C ILE A 145 -12.85 -5.79 -1.28
N VAL A 146 -13.02 -4.55 -1.74
CA VAL A 146 -11.95 -3.53 -1.77
C VAL A 146 -11.44 -3.22 -0.37
N HIS A 147 -12.32 -3.01 0.61
CA HIS A 147 -11.93 -2.76 1.99
C HIS A 147 -11.23 -3.96 2.62
N SER A 148 -11.80 -5.16 2.45
CA SER A 148 -11.19 -6.40 2.95
C SER A 148 -9.78 -6.63 2.39
N LEU A 149 -9.57 -6.41 1.09
CA LEU A 149 -8.25 -6.52 0.47
C LEU A 149 -7.28 -5.47 1.01
N ARG A 150 -7.74 -4.23 1.16
CA ARG A 150 -6.94 -3.12 1.66
C ARG A 150 -6.47 -3.36 3.10
N ASP A 151 -7.35 -3.84 3.97
CA ASP A 151 -7.03 -4.13 5.36
C ASP A 151 -6.00 -5.27 5.43
N ARG A 152 -6.22 -6.35 4.68
CA ARG A 152 -5.25 -7.46 4.56
C ARG A 152 -3.90 -7.00 4.03
N GLU A 153 -3.88 -6.08 3.07
CA GLU A 153 -2.63 -5.55 2.52
C GLU A 153 -1.88 -4.72 3.56
N TRP A 154 -2.58 -3.91 4.34
CA TRP A 154 -1.99 -3.15 5.45
C TRP A 154 -1.39 -4.06 6.51
N ASP A 155 -2.11 -5.11 6.92
CA ASP A 155 -1.62 -6.09 7.89
C ASP A 155 -0.39 -6.84 7.37
N CYS A 156 -0.43 -7.28 6.11
CA CYS A 156 0.70 -7.94 5.46
C CYS A 156 1.91 -7.00 5.35
N LEU A 157 1.70 -5.75 4.95
CA LEU A 157 2.78 -4.75 4.87
C LEU A 157 3.38 -4.44 6.24
N ALA A 158 2.54 -4.32 7.29
CA ALA A 158 3.00 -4.11 8.66
C ALA A 158 3.88 -5.27 9.13
N ALA A 159 3.46 -6.52 8.86
CA ALA A 159 4.23 -7.72 9.17
C ALA A 159 5.56 -7.78 8.40
N ILE A 160 5.55 -7.47 7.09
CA ILE A 160 6.76 -7.43 6.26
C ILE A 160 7.75 -6.39 6.80
N LEU A 161 7.27 -5.20 7.14
CA LEU A 161 8.10 -4.10 7.63
C LEU A 161 8.44 -4.26 9.12
N GLY A 162 7.75 -5.11 9.88
CA GLY A 162 7.92 -5.22 11.33
C GLY A 162 7.70 -3.88 12.03
N VAL A 163 6.71 -3.11 11.59
CA VAL A 163 6.27 -1.84 12.21
C VAL A 163 4.99 -2.11 12.99
N GLY A 164 4.79 -1.43 14.12
CA GLY A 164 3.60 -1.65 14.96
C GLY A 164 3.56 -3.00 15.68
N VAL A 165 4.58 -3.85 15.52
CA VAL A 165 4.75 -5.07 16.31
C VAL A 165 5.40 -4.66 17.63
N GLU A 166 4.64 -4.62 18.72
CA GLU A 166 5.26 -4.63 20.04
C GLU A 166 6.10 -5.91 20.19
N PRO A 167 7.32 -5.86 20.75
CA PRO A 167 8.12 -7.05 20.97
C PRO A 167 7.34 -8.03 21.86
N ILE A 168 6.94 -9.18 21.32
CA ILE A 168 6.47 -10.31 22.11
C ILE A 168 7.66 -10.77 22.96
N GLY A 169 7.74 -10.27 24.21
CA GLY A 169 8.85 -10.57 25.11
C GLY A 169 9.05 -9.61 26.29
N GLN A 170 8.41 -8.43 26.32
CA GLN A 170 8.57 -7.49 27.44
C GLN A 170 7.76 -7.88 28.70
N LEU A 171 6.97 -8.95 28.66
CA LEU A 171 6.31 -9.51 29.85
C LEU A 171 7.17 -10.52 30.62
N GLU A 172 8.30 -11.00 30.07
CA GLU A 172 9.23 -11.87 30.81
C GLU A 172 10.28 -11.10 31.63
N LEU A 173 10.35 -9.76 31.51
CA LEU A 173 11.30 -8.94 32.27
C LEU A 173 10.89 -8.68 33.72
N PHE A 174 9.64 -8.97 34.09
CA PHE A 174 9.21 -8.99 35.49
C PHE A 174 9.22 -10.43 35.98
N GLY A 175 10.42 -10.95 36.24
CA GLY A 175 10.62 -12.23 36.90
C GLY A 175 9.91 -12.24 38.26
N VAL A 176 8.68 -12.77 38.28
CA VAL A 176 8.05 -13.21 39.52
C VAL A 176 8.49 -14.65 39.72
N SER A 177 9.66 -14.81 40.35
CA SER A 177 10.02 -16.08 40.98
C SER A 177 9.05 -16.30 42.14
N ALA A 178 8.24 -17.37 42.04
CA ALA A 178 7.58 -17.97 43.20
C ALA A 178 8.49 -19.04 43.83
#